data_AF-A0A4R1VU37-F1
#
_entry.id   AF-A0A4R1VU37-F1
#
_cell.length_a   1.000
_cell.length_b   1.000
_cell.length_c   1.000
_cell.angle_alpha   90.00
_cell.angle_beta   90.00
_cell.angle_gamma   90.00
#
_symmetry.space_group_name_H-M   'P 1'
#
loop_
_entity.id
_entity.type
_entity.pdbx_description
1 polymer ?
#
loop_
_entity_poly.entity_id
_entity_poly.type
_entity_poly.pdbx_seq_one_letter_code
_entity_poly.pdbx_strand_id
1 'polypeptide(L)'
;MPGYPGHIVTRFLALVDQTTITRDGCWIWCGSGKGNGYGSFNLNGKTECAHRAAYILFNHEHPGRLDVCHRCDNRACVNPDHLFLGTRLENMQDCMRKGRTARGERLNPRKGENGPAAKLNWDQVRAIRASTEPARALAARYGVSSDNINRIRRNETWKAA
;
A
#
# COMPACT_ATOMS: atom_id res chain seq x y z
N MET A 1 19.98 -6.61 31.32
CA MET A 1 19.96 -6.34 29.87
C MET A 1 20.48 -4.92 29.67
N PRO A 2 21.63 -4.69 29.02
CA PRO A 2 22.15 -3.34 28.92
C PRO A 2 21.28 -2.57 27.93
N GLY A 3 20.64 -1.49 28.41
CA GLY A 3 19.92 -0.56 27.55
C GLY A 3 20.82 -0.06 26.44
N TYR A 4 20.25 0.18 25.26
CA TYR A 4 21.02 0.70 24.13
C TYR A 4 21.79 1.97 24.56
N PRO A 5 23.04 2.15 24.09
CA PRO A 5 23.85 3.31 24.45
C PRO A 5 23.06 4.61 24.27
N GLY A 6 23.06 5.48 25.29
CA GLY A 6 22.27 6.72 25.29
C GLY A 6 22.49 7.60 24.05
N HIS A 7 23.70 7.60 23.49
CA HIS A 7 24.02 8.33 22.26
C HIS A 7 23.21 7.88 21.03
N ILE A 8 22.77 6.62 20.99
CA ILE A 8 21.93 6.09 19.90
C ILE A 8 20.51 6.62 20.03
N VAL A 9 19.97 6.63 21.25
CA VAL A 9 18.64 7.20 21.54
C VAL A 9 18.62 8.68 21.20
N THR A 10 19.67 9.44 21.58
CA THR A 10 19.81 10.85 21.21
C THR A 10 19.83 11.05 19.70
N ARG A 11 20.62 10.24 18.96
CA ARG A 11 20.68 10.32 17.50
C ARG A 11 19.32 10.00 16.87
N PHE A 12 18.57 9.06 17.44
CA PHE A 12 17.23 8.71 16.97
C PHE A 12 16.25 9.88 17.17
N LEU A 13 16.19 10.42 18.39
CA LEU A 13 15.30 11.54 18.74
C LEU A 13 15.62 12.84 18.00
N ALA A 14 16.88 13.04 17.57
CA ALA A 14 17.26 14.17 16.71
C ALA A 14 16.67 14.09 15.30
N LEU A 15 16.18 12.92 14.87
CA LEU A 15 15.52 12.70 13.58
C LEU A 15 14.00 12.64 13.70
N VAL A 16 13.46 12.96 14.88
CA VAL A 16 12.03 13.05 15.15
C VAL A 16 11.66 14.52 15.22
N ASP A 17 10.54 14.89 14.60
CA ASP A 17 9.98 16.22 14.78
C ASP A 17 9.56 16.43 16.24
N GLN A 18 10.30 17.28 16.95
CA GLN A 18 10.00 17.66 18.34
C GLN A 18 9.05 18.87 18.44
N THR A 19 8.74 19.51 17.31
CA THR A 19 7.88 20.69 17.21
C THR A 19 6.43 20.35 16.90
N THR A 20 6.20 19.17 16.32
CA THR A 20 4.87 18.66 15.97
C THR A 20 4.54 17.42 16.81
N ILE A 21 4.08 17.61 18.05
CA ILE A 21 3.20 16.60 18.64
C ILE A 21 1.91 16.71 17.82
N THR A 22 1.67 15.77 16.91
CA THR A 22 0.41 15.76 16.16
C THR A 22 -0.75 15.72 17.15
N ARG A 23 -1.96 16.16 16.76
CA ARG A 23 -3.15 16.05 17.62
C ARG A 23 -3.36 14.65 18.21
N ASP A 24 -2.86 13.63 17.51
CA ASP A 24 -2.98 12.22 17.88
C ASP A 24 -1.78 11.70 18.71
N GLY A 25 -0.77 12.52 19.01
CA GLY A 25 0.42 12.11 19.77
C GLY A 25 1.50 11.39 18.95
N CYS A 26 1.47 11.46 17.62
CA CYS A 26 2.48 10.81 16.78
C CYS A 26 3.82 11.55 16.82
N TRP A 27 4.91 10.78 16.90
CA TRP A 27 6.26 11.27 16.71
C TRP A 27 6.64 11.11 15.24
N ILE A 28 6.76 12.21 14.50
CA ILE A 28 6.94 12.16 13.05
C ILE A 28 8.43 12.00 12.71
N TRP A 29 8.74 11.00 11.90
CA TRP A 29 10.09 10.76 11.40
C TRP A 29 10.48 11.77 10.32
N CYS A 30 11.58 12.47 10.54
CA CYS A 30 12.17 13.45 9.62
C CYS A 30 13.50 13.00 9.01
N GLY A 31 14.01 11.82 9.41
CA GLY A 31 15.20 11.24 8.82
C GLY A 31 14.95 10.60 7.45
N SER A 32 15.97 9.94 6.91
CA SER A 32 15.90 9.21 5.64
C SER A 32 14.78 8.16 5.63
N GLY A 33 14.27 7.82 4.45
CA GLY A 33 13.19 6.84 4.28
C GLY A 33 13.33 6.01 2.99
N LYS A 34 12.50 4.98 2.86
CA LYS A 34 12.54 4.01 1.75
C LYS A 34 11.65 4.38 0.55
N GLY A 35 11.12 5.61 0.49
CA GLY A 35 10.20 6.07 -0.56
C GLY A 35 8.78 5.50 -0.51
N ASN A 36 8.47 4.62 0.45
CA ASN A 36 7.16 3.98 0.63
C ASN A 36 6.37 4.52 1.84
N GLY A 37 6.81 5.66 2.39
CA GLY A 37 6.28 6.29 3.59
C GLY A 37 6.87 5.79 4.91
N TYR A 38 7.74 4.78 4.89
CA TYR A 38 8.47 4.33 6.08
C TYR A 38 9.86 4.98 6.17
N GLY A 39 10.17 5.51 7.35
CA GLY A 39 11.51 5.95 7.72
C GLY A 39 12.50 4.79 7.85
N SER A 40 13.78 5.09 7.75
CA SER A 40 14.90 4.18 8.00
C SER A 40 15.89 4.79 8.99
N PHE A 41 16.47 3.93 9.83
CA PHE A 41 17.48 4.32 10.81
C PHE A 41 18.60 3.27 10.85
N ASN A 42 19.85 3.71 10.91
CA ASN A 42 20.97 2.81 11.14
C ASN A 42 21.08 2.51 12.64
N LEU A 43 20.83 1.27 13.03
CA LEU A 43 20.96 0.77 14.39
C LEU A 43 22.14 -0.19 14.44
N ASN A 44 23.25 0.23 15.07
CA ASN A 44 24.50 -0.54 15.17
C ASN A 44 25.01 -1.14 13.85
N GLY A 45 25.09 -0.32 12.80
CA GLY A 45 25.59 -0.75 11.48
C GLY A 45 24.54 -1.44 10.61
N LYS A 46 23.34 -1.72 11.12
CA LYS A 46 22.25 -2.33 10.37
C LYS A 46 21.14 -1.32 10.09
N THR A 47 20.74 -1.20 8.82
CA THR A 47 19.61 -0.34 8.44
C THR A 47 18.29 -1.02 8.79
N GLU A 48 17.59 -0.46 9.77
CA GLU A 48 16.27 -0.89 10.23
C GLU A 48 15.19 0.12 9.81
N CYS A 49 13.93 -0.32 9.76
CA CYS A 49 12.81 0.63 9.63
C CYS A 49 12.72 1.49 10.90
N ALA A 50 12.46 2.79 10.77
CA ALA A 50 12.52 3.73 11.88
C ALA A 50 11.56 3.38 13.03
N HIS A 51 10.32 2.97 12.72
CA HIS A 51 9.36 2.50 13.74
C HIS A 51 9.85 1.22 14.45
N ARG A 52 10.50 0.31 13.74
CA ARG A 52 11.07 -0.90 14.34
C ARG A 52 12.26 -0.58 15.22
N ALA A 53 13.09 0.38 14.83
CA ALA A 53 14.17 0.90 15.65
C ALA A 53 13.64 1.57 16.92
N ALA A 54 12.56 2.36 16.84
CA ALA A 54 11.90 2.92 18.02
C ALA A 54 11.45 1.82 18.99
N TYR A 55 10.75 0.80 18.51
CA TYR A 55 10.33 -0.32 19.36
C TYR A 55 11.52 -0.96 20.11
N ILE A 56 12.62 -1.23 19.40
CA ILE A 56 13.82 -1.84 20.00
C ILE A 56 14.46 -0.91 21.05
N LEU A 57 14.55 0.39 20.76
CA LEU A 57 15.21 1.35 21.63
C LEU A 57 14.42 1.63 22.91
N PHE A 58 13.09 1.70 22.83
CA PHE A 58 12.23 2.17 23.92
C PHE A 58 11.47 1.05 24.65
N ASN A 59 11.15 -0.07 23.98
CA ASN A 59 10.47 -1.20 24.63
C ASN A 59 11.45 -2.26 25.15
N HIS A 60 12.75 -2.08 24.85
CA HIS A 60 13.85 -2.95 25.30
C HIS A 60 13.70 -4.44 24.92
N GLU A 61 12.89 -4.73 23.91
CA GLU A 61 12.65 -6.07 23.40
C GLU A 61 12.95 -6.13 21.90
N HIS A 62 13.69 -7.16 21.47
CA HIS A 62 13.91 -7.37 20.05
C HIS A 62 12.69 -8.10 19.45
N PRO A 63 11.98 -7.52 18.48
CA PRO A 63 10.71 -8.06 17.94
C PRO A 63 10.85 -9.38 17.17
N GLY A 64 12.06 -9.96 17.09
CA GLY A 64 12.33 -11.22 16.41
C GLY A 64 11.79 -11.22 14.97
N ARG A 65 10.94 -12.19 14.66
CA ARG A 65 10.25 -12.33 13.36
C ARG A 65 8.88 -11.63 13.32
N LEU A 66 8.44 -11.02 14.41
CA LEU A 66 7.17 -10.30 14.48
C LEU A 66 7.29 -8.95 13.75
N ASP A 67 6.17 -8.53 13.20
CA ASP A 67 6.01 -7.21 12.59
C ASP A 67 5.75 -6.18 13.72
N VAL A 68 6.33 -4.99 13.58
CA VAL A 68 6.03 -3.86 14.46
C VAL A 68 4.97 -3.02 13.75
N CYS A 69 3.74 -3.08 14.26
CA CYS A 69 2.55 -2.49 13.65
C CYS A 69 2.17 -1.17 14.33
N HIS A 70 1.51 -0.29 13.58
CA HIS A 70 1.02 1.02 14.06
C HIS A 70 -0.45 0.94 14.50
N ARG A 71 -0.77 1.48 15.67
CA ARG A 71 -2.17 1.71 16.10
C ARG A 71 -2.78 2.94 15.41
N CYS A 72 -1.95 3.97 15.19
CA CYS A 72 -2.35 5.26 14.62
C CYS A 72 -2.45 5.28 13.09
N ASP A 73 -2.08 4.18 12.41
CA ASP A 73 -2.08 4.07 10.95
C ASP A 73 -1.22 5.09 10.17
N ASN A 74 -0.37 5.84 10.87
CA ASN A 74 0.58 6.77 10.28
C ASN A 74 1.96 6.10 10.10
N ARG A 75 2.35 5.86 8.84
CA ARG A 75 3.63 5.18 8.51
C ARG A 75 4.88 5.94 8.95
N ALA A 76 4.80 7.27 9.09
CA ALA A 76 5.89 8.12 9.55
C ALA A 76 5.98 8.18 11.08
N CYS A 77 5.00 7.64 11.80
CA CYS A 77 4.99 7.64 13.25
C CYS A 77 6.03 6.66 13.82
N VAL A 78 6.81 7.14 14.78
CA VAL A 78 7.79 6.35 15.53
C VAL A 78 7.58 6.40 17.05
N ASN A 79 6.42 6.88 17.51
CA ASN A 79 6.09 6.91 18.94
C ASN A 79 5.94 5.45 19.46
N PRO A 80 6.75 5.00 20.42
CA PRO A 80 6.68 3.66 21.00
C PRO A 80 5.28 3.25 21.48
N ASP A 81 4.51 4.19 22.05
CA ASP A 81 3.16 3.93 22.57
C ASP A 81 2.15 3.62 21.46
N HIS A 82 2.46 4.02 20.22
CA HIS A 82 1.66 3.73 19.04
C HIS A 82 2.08 2.45 18.32
N LEU A 83 3.08 1.73 18.83
CA LEU A 83 3.63 0.53 18.24
C LEU A 83 3.25 -0.71 19.04
N PHE A 84 3.04 -1.82 18.34
CA PHE A 84 2.78 -3.12 18.96
C PHE A 84 3.32 -4.25 18.09
N LEU A 85 3.56 -5.40 18.69
CA LEU A 85 3.94 -6.61 17.95
C LEU A 85 2.71 -7.28 17.38
N GLY A 86 2.76 -7.56 16.09
CA GLY A 86 1.78 -8.38 15.39
C GLY A 86 2.47 -9.50 14.65
N THR A 87 1.78 -10.64 14.51
CA THR A 87 2.16 -11.61 13.51
C THR A 87 1.88 -11.02 12.12
N ARG A 88 2.65 -11.48 11.13
CA ARG A 88 2.42 -11.11 9.74
C ARG A 88 1.00 -11.45 9.27
N LEU A 89 0.41 -12.51 9.83
CA LEU A 89 -0.98 -12.90 9.56
C LEU A 89 -1.96 -11.85 10.11
N GLU A 90 -1.81 -11.43 11.36
CA GLU A 90 -2.67 -10.40 11.98
C GLU A 90 -2.54 -9.05 11.27
N ASN A 91 -1.32 -8.66 10.89
CA ASN A 91 -1.07 -7.44 10.11
C ASN A 91 -1.78 -7.49 8.73
N MET A 92 -1.75 -8.64 8.06
CA MET A 92 -2.49 -8.86 6.82
C MET A 92 -4.01 -8.82 7.02
N GLN A 93 -4.51 -9.43 8.10
CA GLN A 93 -5.94 -9.40 8.44
C GLN A 93 -6.43 -7.98 8.78
N ASP A 94 -5.65 -7.20 9.52
CA ASP A 94 -5.95 -5.81 9.82
C ASP A 94 -5.97 -4.95 8.55
N CYS A 95 -4.99 -5.16 7.65
CA CYS A 95 -4.96 -4.53 6.33
C CYS A 95 -6.20 -4.86 5.50
N MET A 96 -6.68 -6.11 5.54
CA MET A 96 -7.93 -6.53 4.89
C MET A 96 -9.14 -5.85 5.51
N ARG A 97 -9.27 -5.89 6.84
CA ARG A 97 -10.37 -5.26 7.58
C ARG A 97 -10.46 -3.76 7.32
N LYS A 98 -9.32 -3.08 7.21
CA LYS A 98 -9.21 -1.64 6.91
C LYS A 98 -9.35 -1.32 5.41
N GLY A 99 -9.60 -2.32 4.55
CA GLY A 99 -9.75 -2.12 3.10
C GLY A 99 -8.49 -1.61 2.41
N ARG A 100 -7.31 -1.83 3.00
CA ARG A 100 -6.00 -1.39 2.46
C ARG A 100 -5.34 -2.45 1.59
N THR A 101 -5.95 -3.62 1.46
CA THR A 101 -5.49 -4.61 0.50
C THR A 101 -5.72 -4.15 -0.92
N ALA A 102 -4.80 -4.58 -1.78
CA ALA A 102 -4.81 -4.33 -3.20
C ALA A 102 -6.06 -4.93 -3.93
N ARG A 103 -6.86 -5.78 -3.27
CA ARG A 103 -8.17 -6.20 -3.81
C ARG A 103 -9.21 -5.10 -3.62
N GLY A 104 -9.34 -4.27 -4.66
CA GLY A 104 -10.27 -3.15 -4.77
C GLY A 104 -9.82 -2.19 -5.88
N GLU A 105 -10.68 -1.26 -6.28
CA GLU A 105 -10.55 -0.30 -7.40
C GLU A 105 -9.15 0.32 -7.59
N ARG A 106 -8.36 0.45 -6.51
CA ARG A 106 -7.00 1.00 -6.51
C ARG A 106 -5.95 0.20 -7.29
N LEU A 107 -6.19 -1.08 -7.63
CA LEU A 107 -5.21 -1.87 -8.40
C LEU A 107 -5.35 -1.81 -9.91
N ASN A 108 -6.41 -1.20 -10.46
CA ASN A 108 -6.49 -1.08 -11.91
C ASN A 108 -7.09 0.26 -12.36
N PRO A 109 -6.38 1.40 -12.14
CA PRO A 109 -6.69 2.65 -12.83
C PRO A 109 -6.59 2.52 -14.36
N ARG A 110 -6.10 1.38 -14.85
CA ARG A 110 -5.87 1.01 -16.25
C ARG A 110 -6.89 -0.03 -16.74
N LYS A 111 -8.06 -0.15 -16.11
CA LYS A 111 -9.20 -0.91 -16.64
C LYS A 111 -9.89 -0.09 -17.73
N GLY A 112 -10.35 -0.77 -18.77
CA GLY A 112 -10.96 -0.09 -19.91
C GLY A 112 -9.91 0.54 -20.82
N GLU A 113 -10.18 1.74 -21.34
CA GLU A 113 -9.38 2.39 -22.38
C GLU A 113 -8.00 2.87 -21.90
N ASN A 114 -7.82 3.05 -20.59
CA ASN A 114 -6.56 3.48 -19.98
C ASN A 114 -5.57 2.32 -19.75
N GLY A 115 -5.89 1.12 -20.27
CA GLY A 115 -5.08 -0.08 -20.21
C GLY A 115 -3.94 -0.08 -21.22
N PRO A 116 -2.69 -0.44 -20.85
CA PRO A 116 -1.60 -0.58 -21.81
C PRO A 116 -1.83 -1.73 -22.81
N ALA A 117 -2.78 -2.63 -22.50
CA ALA A 117 -3.23 -3.71 -23.37
C ALA A 117 -4.65 -3.46 -23.94
N ALA A 118 -5.20 -2.25 -23.80
CA ALA A 118 -6.53 -1.91 -24.28
C ALA A 118 -6.54 -1.81 -25.81
N LYS A 119 -7.14 -2.79 -26.47
CA LYS A 119 -7.41 -2.76 -27.92
C LYS A 119 -8.68 -2.02 -28.30
N LEU A 120 -9.49 -1.65 -27.30
CA LEU A 120 -10.80 -1.03 -27.46
C LEU A 120 -10.87 0.26 -26.62
N ASN A 121 -11.72 1.21 -27.01
CA ASN A 121 -12.09 2.37 -26.20
C ASN A 121 -13.61 2.39 -25.89
N TRP A 122 -14.08 3.35 -25.08
CA TRP A 122 -15.49 3.42 -24.72
C TRP A 122 -16.45 3.64 -25.90
N ASP A 123 -16.04 4.38 -26.92
CA ASP A 123 -16.84 4.57 -28.15
C ASP A 123 -17.03 3.27 -28.92
N GLN A 124 -15.95 2.50 -29.07
CA GLN A 124 -16.00 1.19 -29.71
C GLN A 124 -16.83 0.20 -28.89
N VAL A 125 -16.72 0.23 -27.56
CA VAL A 125 -17.57 -0.57 -26.67
C VAL A 125 -19.05 -0.20 -26.82
N ARG A 126 -19.38 1.10 -26.90
CA ARG A 126 -20.75 1.57 -27.18
C ARG A 126 -21.25 1.07 -28.53
N ALA A 127 -20.43 1.16 -29.58
CA ALA A 127 -20.76 0.66 -30.91
C ALA A 127 -20.97 -0.87 -30.92
N ILE A 128 -20.13 -1.64 -30.21
CA ILE A 128 -20.27 -3.10 -30.08
C ILE A 128 -21.57 -3.48 -29.35
N ARG A 129 -21.97 -2.71 -28.33
CA ARG A 129 -23.22 -2.94 -27.59
C ARG A 129 -24.46 -2.61 -28.41
N ALA A 130 -24.40 -1.57 -29.25
CA ALA A 130 -25.50 -1.16 -30.11
C ALA A 130 -25.61 -1.98 -31.41
N SER A 131 -24.52 -2.60 -31.86
CA SER A 131 -24.49 -3.37 -33.11
C SER A 131 -25.18 -4.72 -32.98
N THR A 132 -25.95 -5.11 -34.00
CA THR A 132 -26.57 -6.43 -34.17
C THR A 132 -25.70 -7.39 -35.00
N GLU A 133 -24.53 -6.94 -35.47
CA GLU A 133 -23.67 -7.76 -36.32
C GLU A 133 -23.19 -9.05 -35.61
N PRO A 134 -22.84 -10.12 -36.34
CA PRO A 134 -22.29 -11.32 -35.74
C PRO A 134 -21.01 -11.03 -34.96
N ALA A 135 -20.86 -11.64 -33.77
CA ALA A 135 -19.70 -11.41 -32.90
C ALA A 135 -18.35 -11.68 -33.60
N ARG A 136 -18.31 -12.66 -34.53
CA ARG A 136 -17.11 -12.96 -35.34
C ARG A 136 -16.69 -11.80 -36.25
N ALA A 137 -17.65 -11.06 -36.79
CA ALA A 137 -17.39 -9.96 -37.72
C ALA A 137 -16.82 -8.76 -36.95
N LEU A 138 -17.40 -8.45 -35.80
CA LEU A 138 -16.89 -7.42 -34.90
C LEU A 138 -15.52 -7.80 -34.31
N ALA A 139 -15.33 -9.06 -33.95
CA ALA A 139 -14.05 -9.59 -33.47
C ALA A 139 -12.93 -9.38 -34.49
N ALA A 140 -13.17 -9.74 -35.76
CA ALA A 140 -12.23 -9.51 -36.86
C ALA A 140 -11.95 -8.01 -37.08
N ARG A 141 -13.00 -7.17 -37.05
CA ARG A 141 -12.89 -5.72 -37.25
C ARG A 141 -12.04 -5.03 -36.17
N TYR A 142 -12.22 -5.42 -34.91
CA TYR A 142 -11.54 -4.77 -33.78
C TYR A 142 -10.31 -5.53 -33.26
N GLY A 143 -9.92 -6.65 -33.90
CA GLY A 143 -8.74 -7.42 -33.51
C GLY A 143 -8.83 -8.04 -32.10
N VAL A 144 -10.05 -8.40 -31.68
CA VAL A 144 -10.36 -9.03 -30.39
C VAL A 144 -11.05 -10.38 -30.61
N SER A 145 -11.21 -11.21 -29.56
CA SER A 145 -11.93 -12.47 -29.68
C SER A 145 -13.46 -12.28 -29.70
N SER A 146 -14.18 -13.17 -30.40
CA SER A 146 -15.65 -13.23 -30.40
C SER A 146 -16.22 -13.38 -29.00
N ASP A 147 -15.54 -14.11 -28.12
CA ASP A 147 -15.89 -14.24 -26.70
C ASP A 147 -15.81 -12.90 -25.95
N ASN A 148 -14.79 -12.09 -26.24
CA ASN A 148 -14.66 -10.76 -25.66
C ASN A 148 -15.83 -9.85 -26.11
N ILE A 149 -16.21 -9.90 -27.39
CA ILE A 149 -17.38 -9.19 -27.92
C ILE A 149 -18.67 -9.62 -27.19
N ASN A 150 -18.89 -10.92 -27.00
CA ASN A 150 -20.06 -11.44 -26.30
C ASN A 150 -20.09 -11.07 -24.81
N ARG A 151 -18.93 -11.00 -24.14
CA ARG A 151 -18.82 -10.49 -22.76
C ARG A 151 -19.12 -8.99 -22.66
N ILE A 152 -18.68 -8.20 -23.64
CA ILE A 152 -18.98 -6.76 -23.74
C ILE A 152 -20.49 -6.52 -23.91
N ARG A 153 -21.15 -7.30 -24.78
CA ARG A 153 -22.60 -7.24 -25.01
C ARG A 153 -23.42 -7.64 -23.79
N ARG A 154 -22.99 -8.68 -23.06
CA ARG A 154 -23.60 -9.11 -21.80
C ARG A 154 -23.25 -8.22 -20.60
N ASN A 155 -22.53 -7.12 -20.84
CA ASN A 155 -22.09 -6.18 -19.81
C ASN A 155 -21.29 -6.84 -18.66
N GLU A 156 -20.64 -7.97 -18.93
CA GLU A 156 -19.79 -8.68 -17.96
C GLU A 156 -18.42 -8.00 -17.83
N THR A 157 -17.97 -7.35 -18.90
CA THR A 157 -16.73 -6.58 -19.00
C THR A 157 -17.02 -5.12 -19.40
N TRP A 158 -16.03 -4.23 -19.26
CA TRP A 158 -16.16 -2.79 -19.55
C TRP A 158 -17.34 -2.14 -18.81
N LYS A 159 -17.35 -2.27 -17.48
CA LYS A 159 -18.35 -1.63 -16.62
C LYS A 159 -17.91 -0.21 -16.31
N ALA A 160 -18.82 0.75 -16.47
CA ALA A 160 -18.62 2.07 -15.89
C ALA A 160 -18.62 1.90 -14.36
N ALA A 161 -17.72 2.60 -13.68
CA ALA A 161 -17.71 2.64 -12.21
C ALA A 161 -18.95 3.37 -11.70
#